data_AF-C5T9K1-F1
#
_entry.id   AF-C5T9K1-F1
#
_cell.length_a   1.000
_cell.length_b   1.000
_cell.length_c   1.000
_cell.angle_alpha   90.00
_cell.angle_beta   90.00
_cell.angle_gamma   90.00
#
_symmetry.space_group_name_H-M   'P 1'
#
loop_
_entity.id
_entity.type
_entity.pdbx_description
1 polymer ?
#
loop_
_entity_poly.entity_id
_entity_poly.type
_entity_poly.pdbx_seq_one_letter_code
_entity_poly.pdbx_strand_id
1 'polypeptide(L)' 'MAEQLGCAFDDGPMGPVIRTDANKMTTVPGVYAAGDATPMRHNATRASAEGVPAGVGAHQAMVFEPPASRPLPRA' A
#
# COMPACT_ATOMS: atom_id res chain seq x y z
N MET A 1 -8.42 -6.28 -5.27
CA MET A 1 -7.00 -6.70 -5.10
C MET A 1 -6.54 -6.57 -3.65
N ALA A 2 -6.65 -5.39 -3.02
CA ALA A 2 -6.21 -5.20 -1.63
C ALA A 2 -6.85 -6.18 -0.62
N GLU A 3 -8.14 -6.51 -0.76
CA GLU A 3 -8.79 -7.54 0.08
C GLU A 3 -8.16 -8.93 -0.08
N GLN A 4 -7.84 -9.33 -1.32
CA GLN A 4 -7.21 -10.63 -1.61
C GLN A 4 -5.78 -10.71 -1.05
N LEU A 5 -5.12 -9.57 -0.87
CA LEU A 5 -3.81 -9.46 -0.23
C LEU A 5 -3.89 -9.42 1.30
N GLY A 6 -5.09 -9.27 1.88
CA GLY A 6 -5.29 -9.17 3.32
C GLY A 6 -5.05 -7.77 3.90
N CYS A 7 -5.09 -6.72 3.06
CA CYS A 7 -4.96 -5.34 3.55
C CYS A 7 -6.18 -4.96 4.40
N ALA A 8 -5.94 -4.26 5.50
CA ALA A 8 -7.01 -3.66 6.29
C ALA A 8 -7.58 -2.42 5.60
N PHE A 9 -8.86 -2.17 5.88
CA PHE A 9 -9.58 -1.00 5.38
C PHE A 9 -10.11 -0.19 6.56
N ASP A 10 -10.20 1.13 6.35
CA ASP A 10 -10.88 2.07 7.22
C ASP A 10 -12.16 2.55 6.53
N ASP A 11 -13.21 2.81 7.31
CA ASP A 11 -14.42 3.44 6.80
C ASP A 11 -14.16 4.90 6.46
N GLY A 12 -14.31 5.25 5.17
CA GLY A 12 -14.20 6.62 4.69
C GLY A 12 -15.56 7.24 4.33
N PRO A 13 -15.66 8.57 4.22
CA PRO A 13 -16.91 9.26 3.86
C PRO A 13 -17.52 8.84 2.51
N MET A 14 -16.71 8.26 1.62
CA MET A 14 -17.11 7.80 0.28
C MET A 14 -17.02 6.27 0.14
N GLY A 15 -16.91 5.54 1.26
CA GLY A 15 -16.68 4.10 1.28
C GLY A 15 -15.31 3.71 1.85
N PRO A 16 -14.99 2.41 1.86
CA PRO A 16 -13.77 1.88 2.48
C PRO A 16 -12.51 2.34 1.74
N VAL A 17 -11.47 2.66 2.50
CA VAL A 17 -10.15 3.06 2.01
C VAL A 17 -9.07 2.16 2.61
N ILE A 18 -8.01 1.89 1.85
CA ILE A 18 -6.90 1.03 2.31
C ILE A 18 -6.16 1.74 3.43
N ARG A 19 -6.07 1.09 4.60
CA ARG A 19 -5.29 1.62 5.72
C ARG A 19 -3.82 1.63 5.35
N THR A 20 -3.17 2.77 5.55
CA THR A 20 -1.74 2.95 5.30
C THR A 20 -1.08 3.74 6.42
N ASP A 21 0.21 3.53 6.62
CA ASP A 21 1.04 4.34 7.50
C ASP A 21 1.56 5.62 6.79
N ALA A 22 2.43 6.38 7.47
CA ALA A 22 3.03 7.59 6.91
C ALA A 22 3.91 7.33 5.67
N ASN A 23 4.47 6.13 5.55
CA ASN A 23 5.28 5.69 4.41
C ASN A 23 4.44 5.03 3.31
N LYS A 24 3.11 5.05 3.45
CA LYS A 24 2.16 4.45 2.53
C LYS A 24 2.24 2.92 2.45
N MET A 25 2.84 2.27 3.44
CA MET A 25 2.78 0.81 3.60
C MET A 25 1.40 0.44 4.16
N THR A 26 0.80 -0.61 3.61
CA THR A 26 -0.46 -1.16 4.13
C THR A 26 -0.20 -1.99 5.39
N THR A 27 -1.25 -2.58 5.97
CA THR A 27 -1.08 -3.56 7.05
C THR A 27 -0.39 -4.87 6.62
N VAL A 28 -0.20 -5.07 5.31
CA VAL A 28 0.50 -6.22 4.76
C VAL A 28 1.93 -5.78 4.39
N PRO A 29 2.97 -6.34 5.02
CA PRO A 29 4.35 -5.98 4.73
C PRO A 29 4.69 -6.18 3.24
N GLY A 30 5.41 -5.22 2.65
CA GLY A 30 5.77 -5.22 1.23
C GLY A 30 4.64 -4.82 0.28
N VAL A 31 3.42 -4.55 0.78
CA VAL A 31 2.31 -4.01 -0.01
C VAL A 31 2.13 -2.54 0.34
N TYR A 32 2.19 -1.68 -0.67
CA TYR A 32 2.03 -0.23 -0.56
C TYR A 32 0.81 0.24 -1.34
N ALA A 33 0.16 1.30 -0.86
CA ALA A 33 -1.01 1.90 -1.53
C ALA A 33 -0.92 3.43 -1.48
N ALA A 34 -1.33 4.10 -2.54
CA ALA A 34 -1.33 5.56 -2.66
C ALA A 34 -2.49 6.04 -3.53
N GLY A 35 -2.76 7.34 -3.48
CA GLY A 35 -3.80 7.97 -4.27
C GLY A 35 -5.19 7.61 -3.77
N ASP A 36 -6.14 7.53 -4.70
CA ASP A 36 -7.57 7.42 -4.43
C ASP A 36 -7.98 6.16 -3.64
N ALA A 37 -7.09 5.17 -3.56
CA ALA A 37 -7.30 3.98 -2.75
C ALA A 37 -7.04 4.20 -1.24
N THR A 38 -6.47 5.33 -0.84
CA THR A 38 -6.06 5.62 0.55
C THR A 38 -6.89 6.75 1.18
N PRO A 39 -6.79 6.98 2.51
CA PRO A 39 -7.66 7.93 3.22
C PRO A 39 -7.34 9.39 2.87
N MET A 40 -7.73 9.86 1.69
CA MET A 40 -7.83 11.28 1.37
C MET A 40 -8.49 11.52 0.01
N ARG A 41 -9.34 12.56 -0.08
CA ARG A 41 -10.17 12.88 -1.26
C ARG A 41 -9.42 12.77 -2.60
N HIS A 42 -10.10 12.21 -3.60
CA HIS A 42 -9.71 12.11 -5.01
C HIS A 42 -9.14 13.44 -5.53
N ASN A 43 -7.81 13.53 -5.64
CA ASN A 43 -7.10 14.72 -6.07
C ASN A 43 -5.76 14.32 -6.71
N ALA A 44 -5.55 14.71 -7.96
CA ALA A 44 -4.38 14.30 -8.73
C ALA A 44 -3.04 14.77 -8.11
N THR A 45 -2.98 16.00 -7.60
CA THR A 45 -1.77 16.53 -6.95
C THR A 45 -1.40 15.70 -5.72
N ARG A 46 -2.40 15.32 -4.94
CA ARG A 46 -2.18 14.50 -3.75
C ARG A 46 -1.83 13.06 -4.10
N ALA A 47 -2.51 12.45 -5.07
CA ALA A 47 -2.16 11.13 -5.55
C ALA A 47 -0.69 11.07 -6.03
N SER A 48 -0.23 12.10 -6.74
CA SER A 48 1.18 12.25 -7.12
C SER A 48 2.11 12.36 -5.90
N ALA A 49 1.76 13.21 -4.92
CA ALA A 49 2.56 13.38 -3.71
C ALA A 49 2.67 12.10 -2.87
N GLU A 50 1.58 11.33 -2.74
CA GLU A 50 1.56 10.06 -2.00
C GLU A 50 2.30 8.93 -2.71
N GLY A 51 2.39 8.98 -4.04
CA GLY A 51 3.18 8.02 -4.80
C GLY A 51 4.67 8.05 -4.46
N VAL A 52 5.20 9.20 -4.02
CA VAL A 52 6.62 9.35 -3.66
C VAL A 52 7.02 8.46 -2.47
N PRO A 53 6.43 8.59 -1.27
CA PRO A 53 6.77 7.71 -0.15
C PRO A 53 6.45 6.24 -0.44
N ALA A 54 5.35 5.93 -1.15
CA ALA A 54 5.02 4.56 -1.53
C ALA A 54 6.09 3.91 -2.44
N GLY A 55 6.54 4.65 -3.46
CA GLY A 55 7.57 4.18 -4.39
C GLY A 55 8.96 4.06 -3.74
N VAL A 56 9.34 5.02 -2.89
CA VAL A 56 10.59 4.96 -2.12
C VAL A 56 10.57 3.77 -1.17
N GLY A 57 9.46 3.56 -0.44
CA GLY A 57 9.30 2.43 0.46
C GLY A 57 9.41 1.09 -0.28
N ALA A 58 8.68 0.93 -1.39
CA ALA A 58 8.75 -0.29 -2.20
C ALA A 58 10.17 -0.55 -2.75
N HIS A 59 10.87 0.50 -3.20
CA HIS A 59 12.26 0.39 -3.63
C HIS A 59 13.18 -0.04 -2.49
N GLN A 60 13.08 0.61 -1.33
CA GLN A 60 13.90 0.29 -0.16
C GLN A 60 13.67 -1.15 0.32
N ALA A 61 12.42 -1.62 0.34
CA ALA A 61 12.09 -3.00 0.70
C ALA A 61 12.82 -3.99 -0.22
N MET A 62 12.81 -3.76 -1.54
CA MET A 62 13.51 -4.64 -2.49
C MET A 62 15.04 -4.63 -2.35
N VAL A 63 15.62 -3.48 -1.96
CA VAL A 63 17.08 -3.33 -1.86
C VAL A 63 17.62 -3.86 -0.52
N PHE A 64 16.87 -3.64 0.56
CA PHE A 64 17.38 -3.82 1.93
C PHE A 64 16.70 -4.93 2.72
N GLU A 65 15.53 -5.41 2.32
CA GLU A 65 14.86 -6.52 3.00
C GLU A 65 15.25 -7.86 2.35
N PRO A 66 15.55 -8.91 3.15
CA PRO A 66 15.70 -10.24 2.60
C PRO A 66 14.38 -10.65 1.91
N PRO A 67 14.43 -11.39 0.80
CA PRO A 67 13.22 -11.75 0.06
C PRO A 67 12.23 -12.42 1.01
N ALA A 68 11.09 -11.75 1.25
CA ALA A 68 10.02 -12.27 2.08
C ALA A 68 9.69 -13.69 1.60
N SER A 69 9.77 -14.66 2.50
CA SER A 69 9.70 -16.10 2.22
C SER A 69 8.51 -16.42 1.33
N ARG A 70 8.77 -16.52 0.01
CA ARG A 70 7.75 -16.82 -0.99
C ARG A 70 7.24 -18.23 -0.72
N PRO A 71 5.95 -18.44 -0.42
CA PRO A 71 5.41 -19.79 -0.49
C PRO A 71 5.58 -20.29 -1.92
N LEU A 72 6.26 -21.43 -2.08
CA LEU A 72 6.42 -22.09 -3.37
C LEU A 72 5.04 -22.30 -3.99
N PRO A 73 4.88 -22.09 -5.32
CA PRO A 73 3.64 -22.49 -5.99
C PRO A 73 3.41 -23.98 -5.71
N ARG A 74 2.24 -24.32 -5.15
CA ARG A 74 1.85 -25.72 -4.97
C ARG A 74 1.67 -26.32 -6.37
N ALA A 75 2.41 -27.40 -6.62
CA ALA A 75 2.34 -28.19 -7.86
C ALA A 75 0.99 -28.88 -8.00
#